data_AF-A0A9P5F5A1-F1
#
_entry.id   AF-A0A9P5F5A1-F1
#
_cell.length_a   1.000
_cell.length_b   1.000
_cell.length_c   1.000
_cell.angle_alpha   90.00
_cell.angle_beta   90.00
_cell.angle_gamma   90.00
#
_symmetry.space_group_name_H-M   'P 1'
#
loop_
_entity.id
_entity.type
_entity.pdbx_description
1 polymer ?
#
loop_
_entity_poly.entity_id
_entity_poly.type
_entity_poly.pdbx_seq_one_letter_code
_entity_poly.pdbx_strand_id
1 'polypeptide(L)'
;MSAQDNSPPQPPPDDEAQQQPEQQQQIKTSQSQEDQQQQQQIQDQDQQQQQQNEDQQQQPPASPPLPQKHTAVTPGVRAGYFIKTYDRALQKTLETVRYDNFASCFPTIAAHAPNTLRNVQKQMVDYLEERCNKDFQSILGDRDVVKKLNELESLVSDAERRRQESNNNAGDDVEEPIPPHLLPPDDVITAHLAPRLASQQSHLNARLQNTQASNESLFAAIQSQRAEIEALLAQLEGHVADIDGANAMLGDVAPELASEARDAEAQMSGM
;
A
#
# COMPACT_ATOMS: atom_id res chain seq x y z
N MET A 1 -25.15 47.13 26.54
CA MET A 1 -23.73 46.85 26.27
C MET A 1 -23.69 45.66 25.33
N SER A 2 -23.66 45.93 24.03
CA SER A 2 -23.58 44.92 22.97
C SER A 2 -22.36 45.26 22.13
N ALA A 3 -21.49 44.27 21.97
CA ALA A 3 -20.19 44.39 21.34
C ALA A 3 -20.32 44.59 19.82
N GLN A 4 -19.53 45.52 19.29
CA GLN A 4 -19.38 45.82 17.88
C GLN A 4 -18.10 45.14 17.38
N ASP A 5 -18.27 44.26 16.40
CA ASP A 5 -17.23 43.56 15.66
C ASP A 5 -16.72 44.47 14.52
N ASN A 6 -15.41 44.55 14.33
CA ASN A 6 -14.73 45.48 13.43
C ASN A 6 -13.77 44.69 12.53
N SER A 7 -14.10 44.55 11.24
CA SER A 7 -13.23 43.97 10.21
C SER A 7 -12.97 44.99 9.07
N PRO A 8 -11.74 45.10 8.51
CA PRO A 8 -11.37 46.13 7.52
C PRO A 8 -11.61 45.74 6.04
N PRO A 9 -11.43 46.68 5.08
CA PRO A 9 -12.18 46.76 3.82
C PRO A 9 -11.48 46.21 2.55
N GLN A 10 -12.29 45.88 1.53
CA GLN A 10 -11.89 45.63 0.14
C GLN A 10 -11.91 46.92 -0.73
N PRO A 11 -11.04 47.06 -1.76
CA PRO A 11 -11.13 48.08 -2.79
C PRO A 11 -11.82 47.60 -4.11
N PRO A 12 -12.18 48.51 -5.03
CA PRO A 12 -13.32 48.38 -5.97
C PRO A 12 -12.94 47.88 -7.40
N PRO A 13 -13.91 47.67 -8.31
CA PRO A 13 -13.69 47.31 -9.70
C PRO A 13 -13.73 48.53 -10.63
N ASP A 14 -13.03 48.47 -11.76
CA ASP A 14 -13.19 49.40 -12.88
C ASP A 14 -13.36 48.63 -14.21
N ASP A 15 -14.17 49.25 -15.07
CA ASP A 15 -14.88 48.76 -16.24
C ASP A 15 -14.13 49.06 -17.58
N GLU A 16 -14.46 48.28 -18.60
CA GLU A 16 -14.44 48.50 -20.06
C GLU A 16 -13.43 49.46 -20.77
N ALA A 17 -12.74 48.97 -21.82
CA ALA A 17 -13.15 49.16 -23.24
C ALA A 17 -12.03 48.93 -24.29
N GLN A 18 -12.47 48.55 -25.51
CA GLN A 18 -11.85 48.64 -26.87
C GLN A 18 -11.07 47.40 -27.36
N GLN A 19 -11.68 46.54 -28.20
CA GLN A 19 -11.97 46.60 -29.66
C GLN A 19 -10.84 46.01 -30.55
N GLN A 20 -11.26 45.12 -31.46
CA GLN A 20 -10.52 44.12 -32.24
C GLN A 20 -9.68 44.69 -33.42
N PRO A 21 -8.90 43.84 -34.14
CA PRO A 21 -9.49 43.22 -35.34
C PRO A 21 -9.21 41.70 -35.48
N GLU A 22 -10.30 40.91 -35.49
CA GLU A 22 -10.32 39.49 -35.86
C GLU A 22 -10.57 39.34 -37.36
N GLN A 23 -9.56 38.99 -38.17
CA GLN A 23 -9.84 38.31 -39.45
C GLN A 23 -8.71 37.46 -40.04
N GLN A 24 -7.67 37.12 -39.28
CA GLN A 24 -6.57 36.27 -39.79
C GLN A 24 -6.29 35.00 -38.97
N GLN A 25 -7.10 34.71 -37.95
CA GLN A 25 -6.95 33.50 -37.12
C GLN A 25 -7.89 32.34 -37.49
N GLN A 26 -8.90 32.54 -38.35
CA GLN A 26 -9.87 31.49 -38.66
C GLN A 26 -9.35 30.38 -39.59
N ILE A 27 -8.21 30.54 -40.26
CA ILE A 27 -7.68 29.50 -41.16
C ILE A 27 -6.73 28.52 -40.43
N LYS A 28 -6.15 28.91 -39.28
CA LYS A 28 -5.25 28.02 -38.52
C LYS A 28 -5.97 27.12 -37.51
N THR A 29 -7.17 27.48 -37.06
CA THR A 29 -7.88 26.71 -36.01
C THR A 29 -8.58 25.46 -36.54
N SER A 30 -8.93 25.42 -37.84
CA SER A 30 -9.65 24.28 -38.43
C SER A 30 -8.76 23.07 -38.71
N GLN A 31 -7.44 23.24 -38.87
CA GLN A 31 -6.52 22.13 -39.14
C GLN A 31 -6.01 21.42 -37.88
N SER A 32 -6.05 22.05 -36.71
CA SER A 32 -5.58 21.43 -35.46
C SER A 32 -6.65 20.62 -34.71
N GLN A 33 -7.91 20.67 -35.15
CA GLN A 33 -9.01 19.93 -34.52
C GLN A 33 -9.24 18.54 -35.15
N GLU A 34 -8.91 18.33 -36.43
CA GLU A 34 -9.03 17.01 -37.07
C GLU A 34 -7.93 16.03 -36.62
N ASP A 35 -6.69 16.52 -36.38
CA ASP A 35 -5.60 15.67 -35.90
C ASP A 35 -5.76 15.23 -34.43
N GLN A 36 -6.44 16.02 -33.58
CA GLN A 36 -6.69 15.63 -32.19
C GLN A 36 -7.81 14.59 -32.04
N GLN A 37 -8.82 14.59 -32.91
CA GLN A 37 -9.87 13.56 -32.88
C GLN A 37 -9.39 12.22 -33.44
N GLN A 38 -8.47 12.22 -34.39
CA GLN A 38 -7.94 10.98 -34.96
C GLN A 38 -6.92 10.29 -34.04
N GLN A 39 -6.24 11.04 -33.16
CA GLN A 39 -5.27 10.48 -32.21
C GLN A 39 -5.91 9.93 -30.92
N GLN A 40 -7.08 10.44 -30.51
CA GLN A 40 -7.86 9.84 -29.40
C GLN A 40 -8.55 8.54 -29.79
N GLN A 41 -8.94 8.36 -31.06
CA GLN A 41 -9.64 7.15 -31.50
C GLN A 41 -8.72 5.93 -31.68
N ILE A 42 -7.41 6.15 -31.86
CA ILE A 42 -6.41 5.07 -31.94
C ILE A 42 -6.05 4.55 -30.53
N GLN A 43 -6.09 5.41 -29.51
CA GLN A 43 -5.65 5.06 -28.16
C GLN A 43 -6.70 4.26 -27.35
N ASP A 44 -7.99 4.39 -27.67
CA ASP A 44 -9.06 3.58 -27.07
C ASP A 44 -9.18 2.17 -27.68
N GLN A 45 -8.66 1.96 -28.90
CA GLN A 45 -8.74 0.66 -29.58
C GLN A 45 -7.64 -0.33 -29.12
N ASP A 46 -6.48 0.18 -28.68
CA ASP A 46 -5.41 -0.64 -28.09
C ASP A 46 -5.69 -1.07 -26.64
N GLN A 47 -6.50 -0.32 -25.88
CA GLN A 47 -6.82 -0.65 -24.49
C GLN A 47 -7.87 -1.77 -24.33
N GLN A 48 -8.70 -2.03 -25.35
CA GLN A 48 -9.69 -3.14 -25.30
C GLN A 48 -9.18 -4.48 -25.84
N GLN A 49 -8.03 -4.53 -26.56
CA GLN A 49 -7.43 -5.79 -27.01
C GLN A 49 -6.40 -6.39 -26.05
N GLN A 50 -5.95 -5.67 -25.02
CA GLN A 50 -5.01 -6.19 -24.03
C GLN A 50 -5.65 -6.88 -22.81
N GLN A 51 -6.97 -6.78 -22.60
CA GLN A 51 -7.65 -7.41 -21.45
C GLN A 51 -8.29 -8.79 -21.72
N GLN A 52 -8.17 -9.35 -22.93
CA GLN A 52 -8.75 -10.68 -23.25
C GLN A 52 -7.72 -11.79 -23.54
N ASN A 53 -6.40 -11.50 -23.51
CA ASN A 53 -5.37 -12.48 -23.86
C ASN A 53 -4.48 -12.95 -22.69
N GLU A 54 -4.76 -12.58 -21.43
CA GLU A 54 -3.97 -13.05 -20.27
C GLU A 54 -4.47 -14.34 -19.62
N ASP A 55 -5.59 -14.94 -20.08
CA ASP A 55 -6.21 -16.08 -19.40
C ASP A 55 -5.88 -17.48 -19.97
N GLN A 56 -4.89 -17.64 -20.86
CA GLN A 56 -4.67 -18.97 -21.45
C GLN A 56 -3.26 -19.50 -21.70
N GLN A 57 -2.17 -18.79 -21.41
CA GLN A 57 -0.82 -19.37 -21.59
C GLN A 57 0.18 -18.93 -20.54
N GLN A 58 0.19 -19.62 -19.40
CA GLN A 58 1.38 -19.85 -18.56
C GLN A 58 1.08 -20.92 -17.49
N GLN A 59 1.29 -22.20 -17.83
CA GLN A 59 1.57 -23.24 -16.83
C GLN A 59 3.07 -23.20 -16.52
N PRO A 60 3.50 -22.82 -15.30
CA PRO A 60 4.83 -23.19 -14.81
C PRO A 60 4.83 -24.66 -14.34
N PRO A 61 5.94 -25.40 -14.48
CA PRO A 61 6.05 -26.76 -14.00
C PRO A 61 5.86 -26.81 -12.47
N ALA A 62 5.14 -27.85 -12.04
CA ALA A 62 4.69 -28.10 -10.67
C ALA A 62 5.83 -27.96 -9.64
N SER A 63 5.80 -26.87 -8.89
CA SER A 63 6.42 -26.83 -7.55
C SER A 63 5.42 -27.43 -6.56
N PRO A 64 5.83 -28.35 -5.67
CA PRO A 64 4.93 -28.91 -4.66
C PRO A 64 4.35 -27.78 -3.80
N PRO A 65 3.05 -27.81 -3.47
CA PRO A 65 2.43 -26.71 -2.73
C PRO A 65 3.10 -26.58 -1.37
N LEU A 66 3.68 -25.40 -1.11
CA LEU A 66 4.06 -25.00 0.24
C LEU A 66 2.85 -25.22 1.16
N PRO A 67 3.03 -25.77 2.37
CA PRO A 67 1.93 -26.01 3.28
C PRO A 67 1.21 -24.68 3.54
N GLN A 68 -0.09 -24.66 3.21
CA GLN A 68 -0.93 -23.48 3.39
C GLN A 68 -0.84 -23.04 4.85
N LYS A 69 -0.43 -21.79 5.06
CA LYS A 69 -0.50 -21.14 6.38
C LYS A 69 -1.95 -21.29 6.84
N HIS A 70 -2.18 -22.09 7.88
CA HIS A 70 -3.52 -22.48 8.33
C HIS A 70 -4.42 -21.24 8.41
N THR A 71 -5.37 -21.11 7.48
CA THR A 71 -6.42 -20.11 7.61
C THR A 71 -7.20 -20.43 8.89
N ALA A 72 -7.63 -19.41 9.63
CA ALA A 72 -8.20 -19.56 10.98
C ALA A 72 -9.40 -20.53 11.08
N VAL A 73 -9.99 -20.90 9.94
CA VAL A 73 -11.16 -21.78 9.83
C VAL A 73 -10.78 -23.26 9.65
N THR A 74 -9.61 -23.56 9.08
CA THR A 74 -9.19 -24.96 8.84
C THR A 74 -8.58 -25.54 10.11
N PRO A 75 -9.09 -26.67 10.64
CA PRO A 75 -8.52 -27.30 11.82
C PRO A 75 -7.05 -27.68 11.58
N GLY A 76 -6.14 -27.12 12.39
CA GLY A 76 -4.75 -27.55 12.46
C GLY A 76 -4.63 -28.92 13.13
N VAL A 77 -3.41 -29.45 13.20
CA VAL A 77 -3.11 -30.80 13.74
C VAL A 77 -3.70 -30.98 15.14
N ARG A 78 -3.40 -30.04 16.04
CA ARG A 78 -3.88 -30.05 17.43
C ARG A 78 -5.39 -29.88 17.55
N ALA A 79 -6.00 -28.99 16.77
CA ALA A 79 -7.45 -28.81 16.74
C ALA A 79 -8.16 -30.07 16.22
N GLY A 80 -7.62 -30.72 15.20
CA GLY A 80 -8.12 -31.99 14.68
C GLY A 80 -8.02 -33.12 15.70
N TYR A 81 -6.93 -33.20 16.47
CA TYR A 81 -6.82 -34.17 17.57
C TYR A 81 -7.82 -33.89 18.69
N PHE A 82 -8.03 -32.63 19.05
CA PHE A 82 -9.04 -32.25 20.05
C PHE A 82 -10.43 -32.74 19.62
N ILE A 83 -10.81 -32.48 18.37
CA ILE A 83 -12.10 -32.90 17.82
C ILE A 83 -12.28 -34.42 17.87
N LYS A 84 -11.31 -35.15 17.32
CA LYS A 84 -11.31 -36.62 17.34
C LYS A 84 -11.38 -37.20 18.75
N THR A 85 -10.75 -36.55 19.72
CA THR A 85 -10.70 -37.04 21.11
C THR A 85 -12.06 -36.90 21.78
N TYR A 86 -12.74 -35.76 21.63
CA TYR A 86 -14.05 -35.61 22.23
C TYR A 86 -15.11 -36.46 21.52
N ASP A 87 -15.05 -36.58 20.18
CA ASP A 87 -15.95 -37.47 19.42
C ASP A 87 -15.83 -38.92 19.91
N ARG A 88 -14.58 -39.38 20.09
CA ARG A 88 -14.30 -40.70 20.65
C ARG A 88 -14.80 -40.84 22.08
N ALA A 89 -14.64 -39.81 22.90
CA ALA A 89 -15.13 -39.83 24.28
C ALA A 89 -16.66 -39.92 24.32
N LEU A 90 -17.37 -39.14 23.50
CA LEU A 90 -18.82 -39.17 23.37
C LEU A 90 -19.29 -40.56 22.93
N GLN A 91 -18.70 -41.11 21.86
CA GLN A 91 -19.02 -42.46 21.39
C GLN A 91 -18.83 -43.51 22.50
N LYS A 92 -17.73 -43.44 23.26
CA LYS A 92 -17.51 -44.34 24.40
C LYS A 92 -18.52 -44.17 25.51
N THR A 93 -18.96 -42.95 25.81
CA THR A 93 -20.04 -42.71 26.77
C THR A 93 -21.35 -43.32 26.28
N LEU A 94 -21.71 -43.15 25.00
CA LEU A 94 -22.94 -43.70 24.43
C LEU A 94 -22.90 -45.24 24.38
N GLU A 95 -21.74 -45.85 24.11
CA GLU A 95 -21.54 -47.31 24.16
C GLU A 95 -21.80 -47.91 25.56
N THR A 96 -21.63 -47.13 26.64
CA THR A 96 -21.96 -47.60 27.99
C THR A 96 -23.47 -47.78 28.18
N VAL A 97 -24.28 -46.98 27.48
CA VAL A 97 -25.75 -47.04 27.49
C VAL A 97 -26.24 -48.00 26.40
N ARG A 98 -25.59 -49.14 26.26
CA ARG A 98 -26.03 -50.23 25.38
C ARG A 98 -27.33 -50.84 25.88
N TYR A 99 -28.09 -51.44 24.96
CA TYR A 99 -29.37 -52.08 25.28
C TYR A 99 -29.28 -53.08 26.44
N ASP A 100 -28.24 -53.91 26.50
CA ASP A 100 -28.11 -54.94 27.56
C ASP A 100 -27.96 -54.33 28.96
N ASN A 101 -27.21 -53.23 29.08
CA ASN A 101 -27.02 -52.50 30.34
C ASN A 101 -28.30 -51.74 30.72
N PHE A 102 -29.08 -51.30 29.74
CA PHE A 102 -30.34 -50.62 29.99
C PHE A 102 -31.46 -51.61 30.37
N ALA A 103 -31.50 -52.78 29.72
CA ALA A 103 -32.47 -53.83 29.97
C ALA A 103 -32.29 -54.49 31.35
N SER A 104 -31.05 -54.60 31.85
CA SER A 104 -30.78 -55.14 33.19
C SER A 104 -31.39 -54.27 34.31
N CYS A 105 -31.47 -52.95 34.10
CA CYS A 105 -32.12 -52.02 35.02
C CYS A 105 -33.66 -52.08 34.96
N PHE A 106 -34.24 -52.59 33.88
CA PHE A 106 -35.70 -52.66 33.65
C PHE A 106 -36.16 -54.08 33.25
N PRO A 107 -35.98 -55.09 34.12
CA PRO A 107 -36.21 -56.49 33.76
C PRO A 107 -37.68 -56.80 33.40
N THR A 108 -38.64 -56.16 34.07
CA THR A 108 -40.08 -56.37 33.81
C THR A 108 -40.50 -55.88 32.43
N ILE A 109 -40.03 -54.70 32.01
CA ILE A 109 -40.37 -54.11 30.71
C ILE A 109 -39.60 -54.83 29.60
N ALA A 110 -38.36 -55.25 29.86
CA ALA A 110 -37.58 -56.05 28.93
C ALA A 110 -38.25 -57.39 28.59
N ALA A 111 -38.96 -58.02 29.54
CA ALA A 111 -39.69 -59.26 29.31
C ALA A 111 -41.01 -59.06 28.55
N HIS A 112 -41.77 -58.00 28.87
CA HIS A 112 -43.11 -57.79 28.32
C HIS A 112 -43.14 -56.96 27.03
N ALA A 113 -42.20 -56.03 26.84
CA ALA A 113 -42.17 -55.11 25.70
C ALA A 113 -40.73 -54.72 25.31
N PRO A 114 -39.89 -55.69 24.85
CA PRO A 114 -38.50 -55.43 24.49
C PRO A 114 -38.35 -54.42 23.35
N ASN A 115 -39.29 -54.41 22.40
CA ASN A 115 -39.26 -53.48 21.26
C ASN A 115 -39.49 -52.03 21.70
N THR A 116 -40.42 -51.78 22.62
CA THR A 116 -40.68 -50.43 23.16
C THR A 116 -39.47 -49.93 23.94
N LEU A 117 -38.86 -50.79 24.76
CA LEU A 117 -37.66 -50.44 25.53
C LEU A 117 -36.48 -50.09 24.62
N ARG A 118 -36.29 -50.85 23.53
CA ARG A 118 -35.26 -50.57 22.52
C ARG A 118 -35.50 -49.24 21.81
N ASN A 119 -36.75 -48.92 21.50
CA ASN A 119 -37.10 -47.63 20.89
C ASN A 119 -36.82 -46.45 21.83
N VAL A 120 -37.15 -46.58 23.12
CA VAL A 120 -36.87 -45.54 24.13
C VAL A 120 -35.36 -45.35 24.33
N GLN A 121 -34.61 -46.44 24.46
CA GLN A 121 -33.15 -46.38 24.59
C GLN A 121 -32.51 -45.73 23.37
N LYS A 122 -32.95 -46.10 22.16
CA LYS A 122 -32.48 -45.46 20.92
C LYS A 122 -32.79 -43.97 20.89
N GLN A 123 -34.04 -43.56 21.16
CA GLN A 123 -34.42 -42.14 21.19
C GLN A 123 -33.61 -41.35 22.22
N MET A 124 -33.33 -41.93 23.38
CA MET A 124 -32.52 -41.29 24.42
C MET A 124 -31.07 -41.11 23.98
N VAL A 125 -30.47 -42.14 23.37
CA VAL A 125 -29.10 -42.09 22.85
C VAL A 125 -28.99 -41.09 21.70
N ASP A 126 -29.91 -41.14 20.73
CA ASP A 126 -29.95 -40.23 19.58
C ASP A 126 -30.09 -38.77 20.04
N TYR A 127 -31.02 -38.50 20.98
CA TYR A 127 -31.21 -37.16 21.53
C TYR A 127 -29.99 -36.65 22.30
N LEU A 128 -29.36 -37.51 23.11
CA LEU A 128 -28.16 -37.15 23.86
C LEU A 128 -26.99 -36.85 22.92
N GLU A 129 -26.79 -37.67 21.88
CA GLU A 129 -25.76 -37.47 20.88
C GLU A 129 -25.95 -36.15 20.14
N GLU A 130 -27.15 -35.89 19.61
CA GLU A 130 -27.45 -34.65 18.89
C GLU A 130 -27.26 -33.43 19.79
N ARG A 131 -27.77 -33.49 21.03
CA ARG A 131 -27.67 -32.39 21.98
C ARG A 131 -26.22 -32.09 22.35
N CYS A 132 -25.44 -33.12 22.68
CA CYS A 132 -24.03 -32.96 23.01
C CYS A 132 -23.25 -32.39 21.82
N ASN A 133 -23.45 -32.91 20.60
CA ASN A 133 -22.78 -32.40 19.41
C ASN A 133 -23.11 -30.92 19.16
N LYS A 134 -24.38 -30.54 19.30
CA LYS A 134 -24.81 -29.14 19.16
C LYS A 134 -24.18 -28.23 20.22
N ASP A 135 -24.19 -28.65 21.47
CA ASP A 135 -23.63 -27.86 22.58
C ASP A 135 -22.09 -27.76 22.43
N PHE A 136 -21.40 -28.82 22.00
CA PHE A 136 -19.96 -28.77 21.72
C PHE A 136 -19.62 -27.84 20.55
N GLN A 137 -20.40 -27.87 19.47
CA GLN A 137 -20.22 -26.95 18.34
C GLN A 137 -20.44 -25.50 18.77
N SER A 138 -21.45 -25.23 19.62
CA SER A 138 -21.67 -23.90 20.20
C SER A 138 -20.45 -23.45 21.01
N ILE A 139 -19.95 -24.30 21.92
CA ILE A 139 -18.79 -23.98 22.76
C ILE A 139 -17.53 -23.74 21.91
N LEU A 140 -17.31 -24.55 20.87
CA LEU A 140 -16.19 -24.39 19.94
C LEU A 140 -16.23 -23.05 19.23
N GLY A 141 -17.43 -22.61 18.81
CA GLY A 141 -17.67 -21.29 18.20
C GLY A 141 -17.50 -20.16 19.21
N ASP A 142 -18.21 -20.21 20.34
CA ASP A 142 -18.22 -19.14 21.36
C ASP A 142 -16.84 -18.83 21.93
N ARG A 143 -15.96 -19.84 21.97
CA ARG A 143 -14.60 -19.70 22.51
C ARG A 143 -13.52 -19.56 21.45
N ASP A 144 -13.89 -19.62 20.16
CA ASP A 144 -12.96 -19.62 19.02
C ASP A 144 -11.80 -20.62 19.21
N VAL A 145 -12.13 -21.84 19.67
CA VAL A 145 -11.11 -22.82 20.11
C VAL A 145 -10.19 -23.22 18.97
N VAL A 146 -10.75 -23.44 17.77
CA VAL A 146 -9.97 -23.85 16.59
C VAL A 146 -8.91 -22.81 16.24
N LYS A 147 -9.30 -21.54 16.20
CA LYS A 147 -8.38 -20.42 15.94
C LYS A 147 -7.27 -20.37 16.99
N LYS A 148 -7.61 -20.42 18.28
CA LYS A 148 -6.64 -20.37 19.37
C LYS A 148 -5.67 -21.56 19.38
N LEU A 149 -6.15 -22.76 19.06
CA LEU A 149 -5.29 -23.95 18.95
C LEU A 149 -4.35 -23.86 17.73
N ASN A 150 -4.82 -23.27 16.63
CA ASN A 150 -3.98 -23.01 15.47
C ASN A 150 -2.92 -21.94 15.75
N GLU A 151 -3.28 -20.86 16.45
CA GLU A 151 -2.35 -19.83 16.92
C GLU A 151 -1.30 -20.43 17.86
N LEU A 152 -1.72 -21.29 18.79
CA LEU A 152 -0.80 -22.01 19.67
C LEU A 152 0.19 -22.87 18.89
N GLU A 153 -0.28 -23.61 17.87
CA GLU A 153 0.60 -24.43 17.04
C GLU A 153 1.63 -23.58 16.29
N SER A 154 1.20 -22.43 15.76
CA SER A 154 2.11 -21.45 15.15
C SER A 154 3.16 -20.96 16.15
N LEU A 155 2.77 -20.63 17.39
CA LEU A 155 3.69 -20.19 18.42
C LEU A 155 4.69 -21.29 18.83
N VAL A 156 4.25 -22.54 18.91
CA VAL A 156 5.13 -23.69 19.18
C VAL A 156 6.13 -23.85 18.05
N SER A 157 5.69 -23.82 16.79
CA SER A 157 6.61 -23.92 15.65
C SER A 157 7.61 -22.76 15.59
N ASP A 158 7.20 -21.54 15.92
CA ASP A 158 8.09 -20.38 15.97
C ASP A 158 9.10 -20.51 17.12
N ALA A 159 8.69 -21.06 18.27
CA ALA A 159 9.58 -21.31 19.40
C ALA A 159 10.59 -22.41 19.08
N GLU A 160 10.16 -23.51 18.46
CA GLU A 160 11.05 -24.57 17.98
C GLU A 160 12.05 -24.06 16.96
N ARG A 161 11.61 -23.22 16.01
CA ARG A 161 12.52 -22.57 15.05
C ARG A 161 13.57 -21.71 15.76
N ARG A 162 13.17 -20.85 16.69
CA ARG A 162 14.12 -20.01 17.47
C ARG A 162 15.12 -20.86 18.26
N ARG A 163 14.67 -21.98 18.84
CA ARG A 163 15.54 -22.90 19.55
C ARG A 163 16.56 -23.56 18.62
N GLN A 164 16.13 -23.96 17.42
CA GLN A 164 17.03 -24.52 16.40
C GLN A 164 18.05 -23.48 15.91
N GLU A 165 17.60 -22.26 15.63
CA GLU A 165 18.47 -21.15 15.23
C GLU A 165 19.50 -20.80 16.32
N SER A 166 19.09 -20.79 17.59
CA SER A 166 19.98 -20.59 18.74
C SER A 166 21.00 -21.72 18.88
N ASN A 167 20.58 -22.99 18.78
CA ASN A 167 21.50 -24.13 18.82
C ASN A 167 22.50 -24.14 17.65
N ASN A 168 22.11 -23.61 16.49
CA ASN A 168 22.98 -23.56 15.32
C ASN A 168 23.97 -22.37 15.35
N ASN A 169 23.61 -21.26 15.99
CA ASN A 169 24.42 -20.02 16.02
C ASN A 169 25.22 -19.81 17.31
N ALA A 170 24.89 -20.49 18.41
CA ALA A 170 25.55 -20.31 19.70
C ALA A 170 26.32 -21.57 20.12
N GLY A 171 27.64 -21.44 20.26
CA GLY A 171 28.43 -22.42 21.02
C GLY A 171 28.17 -22.22 22.52
N ASP A 172 27.95 -23.33 23.23
CA ASP A 172 27.88 -23.65 24.69
C ASP A 172 27.34 -22.63 25.74
N ASP A 173 27.27 -21.34 25.46
CA ASP A 173 26.80 -20.25 26.35
C ASP A 173 25.41 -19.72 25.93
N VAL A 174 24.44 -20.62 25.76
CA VAL A 174 23.03 -20.21 25.57
C VAL A 174 22.40 -20.03 26.94
N GLU A 175 22.30 -18.79 27.39
CA GLU A 175 21.54 -18.43 28.59
C GLU A 175 20.06 -18.83 28.40
N GLU A 176 19.51 -19.55 29.38
CA GLU A 176 18.14 -20.06 29.30
C GLU A 176 17.14 -18.89 29.24
N PRO A 177 16.13 -18.92 28.34
CA PRO A 177 15.18 -17.82 28.22
C PRO A 177 14.46 -17.55 29.53
N ILE A 178 14.57 -16.32 30.03
CA ILE A 178 13.86 -15.89 31.23
C ILE A 178 12.35 -15.94 30.94
N PRO A 179 11.56 -16.67 31.73
CA PRO A 179 10.14 -16.77 31.48
C PRO A 179 9.44 -15.44 31.82
N PRO A 180 8.35 -15.09 31.10
CA PRO A 180 7.79 -13.74 31.11
C PRO A 180 7.21 -13.30 32.46
N HIS A 181 6.98 -14.21 33.39
CA HIS A 181 6.48 -13.89 34.74
C HIS A 181 7.58 -13.43 35.70
N LEU A 182 8.86 -13.61 35.36
CA LEU A 182 9.99 -13.04 36.09
C LEU A 182 10.45 -11.71 35.51
N LEU A 183 9.93 -11.30 34.35
CA LEU A 183 10.33 -10.05 33.71
C LEU A 183 9.76 -8.85 34.47
N PRO A 184 10.59 -7.82 34.76
CA PRO A 184 10.08 -6.58 35.33
C PRO A 184 9.15 -5.86 34.33
N PRO A 185 8.20 -5.05 34.81
CA PRO A 185 7.24 -4.36 33.94
C PRO A 185 7.88 -3.47 32.87
N ASP A 186 8.99 -2.80 33.21
CA ASP A 186 9.69 -1.90 32.29
C ASP A 186 10.26 -2.66 31.08
N ASP A 187 10.78 -3.86 31.28
CA ASP A 187 11.30 -4.72 30.20
C ASP A 187 10.17 -5.20 29.28
N VAL A 188 9.01 -5.52 29.86
CA VAL A 188 7.82 -5.90 29.06
C VAL A 188 7.35 -4.73 28.19
N ILE A 189 7.28 -3.53 28.77
CA ILE A 189 6.87 -2.32 28.04
C ILE A 189 7.87 -2.00 26.94
N THR A 190 9.17 -1.99 27.25
CA THR A 190 10.22 -1.68 26.26
C THR A 190 10.25 -2.73 25.14
N ALA A 191 10.10 -4.02 25.45
CA ALA A 191 10.01 -5.08 24.45
C ALA A 191 8.80 -4.90 23.51
N HIS A 192 7.66 -4.42 24.01
CA HIS A 192 6.50 -4.12 23.18
C HIS A 192 6.64 -2.82 22.35
N LEU A 193 7.33 -1.82 22.88
CA LEU A 193 7.54 -0.54 22.18
C LEU A 193 8.65 -0.65 21.12
N ALA A 194 9.69 -1.46 21.37
CA ALA A 194 10.83 -1.66 20.48
C ALA A 194 10.46 -1.94 19.02
N PRO A 195 9.58 -2.90 18.66
CA PRO A 195 9.24 -3.16 17.25
C PRO A 195 8.50 -1.99 16.60
N ARG A 196 7.67 -1.27 17.35
CA ARG A 196 6.98 -0.07 16.83
C ARG A 196 7.97 1.06 16.58
N LEU A 197 8.87 1.32 17.53
CA LEU A 197 9.91 2.33 17.39
C LEU A 197 10.87 2.00 16.25
N ALA A 198 11.27 0.73 16.09
CA ALA A 198 12.11 0.29 14.98
C ALA A 198 11.44 0.50 13.62
N SER A 199 10.14 0.19 13.50
CA SER A 199 9.37 0.46 12.29
C SER A 199 9.29 1.96 11.97
N GLN A 200 9.03 2.81 12.97
CA GLN A 200 8.99 4.26 12.80
C GLN A 200 10.36 4.84 12.44
N GLN A 201 11.42 4.36 13.10
CA GLN A 201 12.79 4.77 12.81
C GLN A 201 13.19 4.42 11.38
N SER A 202 12.85 3.22 10.90
CA SER A 202 13.07 2.82 9.51
C SER A 202 12.34 3.74 8.53
N HIS A 203 11.07 4.06 8.82
CA HIS A 203 10.28 4.97 7.98
C HIS A 203 10.86 6.40 7.93
N LEU A 204 11.28 6.93 9.08
CA LEU A 204 11.90 8.26 9.16
C LEU A 204 13.26 8.30 8.48
N ASN A 205 14.08 7.25 8.62
CA ASN A 205 15.36 7.13 7.94
C ASN A 205 15.19 7.10 6.42
N ALA A 206 14.20 6.34 5.91
CA ALA A 206 13.89 6.31 4.49
C ALA A 206 13.44 7.69 3.98
N ARG A 207 12.61 8.41 4.75
CA ARG A 207 12.20 9.77 4.40
C ARG A 207 13.37 10.76 4.39
N LEU A 208 14.24 10.67 5.40
CA LEU A 208 15.43 11.51 5.51
C LEU A 208 16.38 11.27 4.33
N GLN A 209 16.60 10.00 3.96
CA GLN A 209 17.41 9.64 2.79
C GLN A 209 16.80 10.18 1.49
N ASN A 210 15.48 10.06 1.30
CA ASN A 210 14.80 10.62 0.13
C ASN A 210 14.91 12.15 0.05
N THR A 211 14.76 12.84 1.18
CA THR A 211 14.92 14.30 1.23
C THR A 211 16.36 14.72 0.98
N GLN A 212 17.34 14.00 1.52
CA GLN A 212 18.76 14.25 1.26
C GLN A 212 19.09 14.07 -0.23
N ALA A 213 18.64 12.97 -0.85
CA ALA A 213 18.83 12.74 -2.28
C ALA A 213 18.18 13.84 -3.15
N SER A 214 16.97 14.28 -2.79
CA SER A 214 16.30 15.40 -3.49
C SER A 214 17.03 16.73 -3.30
N ASN A 215 17.58 16.98 -2.11
CA ASN A 215 18.33 18.21 -1.85
C ASN A 215 19.64 18.23 -2.63
N GLU A 216 20.34 17.08 -2.72
CA GLU A 216 21.55 16.93 -3.52
C GLU A 216 21.27 17.18 -5.01
N SER A 217 20.17 16.64 -5.56
CA SER A 217 19.80 16.87 -6.96
C SER A 217 19.43 18.33 -7.24
N LEU A 218 18.68 18.96 -6.33
CA LEU A 218 18.31 20.38 -6.46
C LEU A 218 19.54 21.29 -6.35
N PHE A 219 20.46 20.97 -5.45
CA PHE A 219 21.71 21.71 -5.32
C PHE A 219 22.57 21.60 -6.58
N ALA A 220 22.68 20.41 -7.17
CA ALA A 220 23.37 20.22 -8.43
C ALA A 220 22.75 21.05 -9.56
N ALA A 221 21.41 21.09 -9.65
CA ALA A 221 20.70 21.89 -10.64
C ALA A 221 20.90 23.41 -10.44
N ILE A 222 20.92 23.89 -9.19
CA ILE A 222 21.20 25.30 -8.89
C ILE A 222 22.63 25.65 -9.32
N GLN A 223 23.60 24.77 -9.07
CA GLN A 223 24.99 25.01 -9.46
C GLN A 223 25.16 25.03 -10.99
N SER A 224 24.49 24.15 -11.73
CA SER A 224 24.52 24.19 -13.19
C SER A 224 23.86 25.46 -13.74
N GLN A 225 22.71 25.86 -13.18
CA GLN A 225 22.02 27.10 -13.57
C GLN A 225 22.87 28.35 -13.28
N ARG A 226 23.57 28.38 -12.13
CA ARG A 226 24.47 29.48 -11.81
C ARG A 226 25.63 29.58 -12.80
N ALA A 227 26.22 28.44 -13.18
CA ALA A 227 27.28 28.41 -14.19
C ALA A 227 26.77 28.84 -15.57
N GLU A 228 25.53 28.47 -15.93
CA GLU A 228 24.89 28.91 -17.17
C GLU A 228 24.63 30.43 -17.17
N ILE A 229 24.13 30.99 -16.05
CA ILE A 229 23.93 32.44 -15.90
C ILE A 229 25.26 33.18 -16.03
N GLU A 230 26.32 32.72 -15.37
CA GLU A 230 27.66 33.32 -15.48
C GLU A 230 28.13 33.33 -16.94
N ALA A 231 27.93 32.22 -17.67
CA ALA A 231 28.30 32.12 -19.08
C ALA A 231 27.47 33.05 -19.98
N LEU A 232 26.16 33.16 -19.74
CA LEU A 232 25.27 34.06 -20.49
C LEU A 232 25.59 35.53 -20.20
N LEU A 233 25.92 35.88 -18.96
CA LEU A 233 26.35 37.23 -18.60
C LEU A 233 27.66 37.59 -19.30
N ALA A 234 28.65 36.69 -19.32
CA ALA A 234 29.90 36.90 -20.04
C ALA A 234 29.69 37.09 -21.55
N GLN A 235 28.74 36.35 -22.16
CA GLN A 235 28.36 36.55 -23.56
C GLN A 235 27.70 37.91 -23.79
N LEU A 236 26.80 38.33 -22.91
CA LEU A 236 26.15 39.64 -22.97
C LEU A 236 27.16 40.78 -22.82
N GLU A 237 28.09 40.68 -21.87
CA GLU A 237 29.17 41.65 -21.70
C GLU A 237 30.05 41.73 -22.95
N GLY A 238 30.35 40.58 -23.58
CA GLY A 238 31.03 40.54 -24.88
C GLY A 238 30.24 41.27 -25.98
N HIS A 239 28.95 41.00 -26.12
CA HIS A 239 28.09 41.67 -27.10
C HIS A 239 27.96 43.18 -26.84
N VAL A 240 27.90 43.61 -25.59
CA VAL A 240 27.90 45.05 -25.24
C VAL A 240 29.23 45.68 -25.63
N ALA A 241 30.36 45.04 -25.34
CA ALA A 241 31.67 45.51 -25.76
C ALA A 241 31.81 45.59 -27.30
N ASP A 242 31.25 44.62 -28.02
CA ASP A 242 31.20 44.63 -29.49
C ASP A 242 30.35 45.78 -30.03
N ILE A 243 29.18 46.06 -29.43
CA ILE A 243 28.32 47.19 -29.80
C ILE A 243 29.01 48.52 -29.47
N ASP A 244 29.63 48.64 -28.31
CA ASP A 244 30.40 49.83 -27.92
C ASP A 244 31.57 50.06 -28.88
N GLY A 245 32.25 48.99 -29.29
CA GLY A 245 33.29 49.02 -30.32
C GLY A 245 32.76 49.45 -31.68
N ALA A 246 31.63 48.89 -32.14
CA ALA A 246 30.99 49.26 -33.39
C ALA A 246 30.49 50.71 -33.38
N ASN A 247 29.92 51.17 -32.26
CA ASN A 247 29.48 52.54 -32.06
C ASN A 247 30.66 53.52 -32.04
N ALA A 248 31.80 53.14 -31.43
CA ALA A 248 33.02 53.94 -31.50
C ALA A 248 33.52 54.09 -32.94
N MET A 249 33.56 52.99 -33.73
CA MET A 249 33.92 53.04 -35.15
C MET A 249 32.94 53.89 -35.98
N LEU A 250 31.64 53.76 -35.74
CA LEU A 250 30.63 54.60 -36.39
C LEU A 250 30.76 56.06 -35.95
N GLY A 251 31.14 56.35 -34.71
CA GLY A 251 31.39 57.71 -34.23
C GLY A 251 32.46 58.44 -35.02
N ASP A 252 33.50 57.73 -35.47
CA ASP A 252 34.58 58.28 -36.29
C ASP A 252 34.13 58.54 -37.75
N VAL A 253 33.33 57.64 -38.33
CA VAL A 253 32.91 57.71 -39.75
C VAL A 253 31.61 58.51 -39.95
N ALA A 254 30.75 58.60 -38.94
CA ALA A 254 29.49 59.35 -38.97
C ALA A 254 29.62 60.83 -39.33
N PRO A 255 30.59 61.62 -38.82
CA PRO A 255 30.72 63.03 -39.22
C PRO A 255 31.13 63.17 -40.70
N GLU A 256 31.95 62.26 -41.22
CA GLU A 256 32.40 62.25 -42.61
C GLU A 256 31.26 61.88 -43.57
N LEU A 257 30.52 60.80 -43.27
CA LEU A 257 29.30 60.42 -43.98
C LEU A 257 28.20 61.49 -43.89
N ALA A 258 28.07 62.17 -42.75
CA ALA A 258 27.11 63.27 -42.58
C ALA A 258 27.48 64.51 -43.41
N SER A 259 28.77 64.81 -43.60
CA SER A 259 29.19 65.83 -44.56
C SER A 259 28.94 65.40 -46.01
N GLU A 260 29.29 64.16 -46.37
CA GLU A 260 29.10 63.65 -47.73
C GLU A 260 27.60 63.56 -48.10
N ALA A 261 26.74 63.15 -47.17
CA ALA A 261 25.29 63.13 -47.38
C ALA A 261 24.69 64.54 -47.55
N ARG A 262 25.17 65.53 -46.79
CA ARG A 262 24.75 66.93 -46.96
C ARG A 262 25.20 67.50 -48.30
N ASP A 263 26.42 67.14 -48.73
CA ASP A 263 26.95 67.56 -50.03
C ASP A 263 26.19 66.90 -51.19
N ALA A 264 25.81 65.63 -51.06
CA ALA A 264 24.99 64.90 -52.03
C ALA A 264 23.53 65.41 -52.08
N GLU A 265 22.92 65.76 -50.94
CA GLU A 265 21.58 66.34 -50.87
C GLU A 265 21.55 67.75 -51.47
N ALA A 266 22.60 68.56 -51.24
CA ALA A 266 22.77 69.85 -51.91
C ALA A 266 22.92 69.71 -53.44
N GLN A 267 23.57 68.65 -53.92
CA GLN A 267 23.65 68.35 -55.35
C GLN A 267 22.32 67.86 -55.95
N MET A 268 21.50 67.11 -55.19
CA MET A 268 20.18 66.65 -55.65
C MET A 268 19.07 67.71 -55.56
N SER A 269 19.10 68.61 -54.57
CA SER A 269 18.16 69.74 -54.47
C SER A 269 18.50 70.90 -55.40
N GLY A 270 19.69 70.89 -56.00
CA GLY A 270 20.18 71.89 -56.96
C GLY A 270 19.87 71.56 -58.42
N MET A 271 19.03 70.55 -58.70
CA MET A 271 18.63 70.13 -60.05
C MET A 271 17.14 70.34 -60.30
#